data_AF-A0ABC8T405-F1
#
_entry.id   AF-A0ABC8T405-F1
#
_cell.length_a   1.000
_cell.length_b   1.000
_cell.length_c   1.000
_cell.angle_alpha   90.00
_cell.angle_beta   90.00
_cell.angle_gamma   90.00
#
_symmetry.space_group_name_H-M   'P 1'
#
loop_
_entity.id
_entity.type
_entity.pdbx_description
1 polymer ?
#
loop_
_entity_poly.entity_id
_entity_poly.type
_entity_poly.pdbx_seq_one_letter_code
_entity_poly.pdbx_strand_id
1 'polypeptide(L)'
;MNFVVLLNAWNLNSHELGFSGRDAAKPGTWHLVNSLLEKYILEKIRSMQPLVSSPGSDLPVLVQLVTEPLAWHGLVIQSCVRSTVPSGKKKKKGGSADCQPSNEIQDSIRSLCGILEDVTKWLSEQINKPVEENLEIILSSLQGEKQGEGPGKVFQVLETKISSMNGLDVGDRIAQALQCWNSADVARKVITGQGMVLTEFLRICKSKIKLMQALKPHV
;
A
#
# COMPACT_ATOMS: atom_id res chain seq x y z
N MET A 1 11.48 2.03 0.35
CA MET A 1 11.75 3.41 0.80
C MET A 1 11.19 3.55 2.21
N ASN A 2 11.98 4.00 3.19
CA ASN A 2 11.55 4.19 4.58
C ASN A 2 11.59 5.68 4.96
N PHE A 3 11.18 6.03 6.18
CA PHE A 3 11.20 7.41 6.68
C PHE A 3 12.57 8.09 6.53
N VAL A 4 13.68 7.38 6.76
CA VAL A 4 15.03 7.93 6.65
C VAL A 4 15.33 8.35 5.21
N VAL A 5 14.94 7.55 4.22
CA VAL A 5 15.08 7.90 2.80
C VAL A 5 14.24 9.13 2.44
N LEU A 6 13.01 9.22 2.96
CA LEU A 6 12.15 10.40 2.78
C LEU A 6 12.79 11.65 3.39
N LEU A 7 13.27 11.56 4.63
CA LEU A 7 13.91 12.68 5.34
C LEU A 7 15.19 13.12 4.65
N ASN A 8 16.00 12.17 4.17
CA ASN A 8 17.19 12.48 3.38
C ASN A 8 16.82 13.19 2.07
N ALA A 9 15.77 12.74 1.36
CA ALA A 9 15.29 13.42 0.17
C ALA A 9 14.84 14.87 0.45
N TRP A 10 14.21 15.10 1.60
CA TRP A 10 13.92 16.45 2.09
C TRP A 10 15.18 17.28 2.36
N ASN A 11 16.21 16.66 2.94
CA ASN A 11 17.44 17.36 3.32
C ASN A 11 18.41 17.62 2.16
N LEU A 12 18.37 16.82 1.09
CA LEU A 12 19.31 16.90 -0.05
C LEU A 12 19.36 18.28 -0.72
N ASN A 13 18.23 19.00 -0.76
CA ASN A 13 18.13 20.33 -1.36
C ASN A 13 17.93 21.44 -0.30
N SER A 14 17.93 21.11 0.99
CA SER A 14 17.74 22.09 2.08
C SER A 14 18.94 23.02 2.27
N HIS A 15 20.14 22.58 1.89
CA HIS A 15 21.39 23.35 1.98
C HIS A 15 21.71 24.20 0.74
N GLU A 16 20.93 24.08 -0.35
CA GLU A 16 21.08 24.89 -1.57
C GLU A 16 20.06 26.04 -1.66
N LEU A 17 19.45 26.47 -0.55
CA LEU A 17 18.69 27.74 -0.47
C LEU A 17 19.61 28.99 -0.56
N GLY A 18 20.85 28.83 -1.00
CA GLY A 18 21.68 29.93 -1.46
C GLY A 18 21.32 30.25 -2.90
N PHE A 19 20.79 31.46 -3.13
CA PHE A 19 20.68 32.08 -4.45
C PHE A 19 22.06 32.17 -5.13
N SER A 20 22.61 31.08 -5.65
CA SER A 20 23.76 31.11 -6.54
C SER A 20 23.28 30.74 -7.93
N GLY A 21 23.09 31.77 -8.75
CA GLY A 21 22.67 31.62 -10.13
C GLY A 21 23.65 30.76 -10.94
N ARG A 22 23.07 30.15 -11.97
CA ARG A 22 23.74 29.45 -13.08
C ARG A 22 24.15 28.00 -12.77
N ASP A 23 23.18 27.09 -12.93
CA ASP A 23 23.27 25.90 -13.79
C ASP A 23 22.01 25.04 -13.61
N ALA A 24 21.46 24.54 -14.74
CA ALA A 24 20.27 23.68 -14.91
C ALA A 24 19.27 23.61 -13.74
N ALA A 25 18.06 24.15 -13.92
CA ALA A 25 16.95 24.15 -12.95
C ALA A 25 16.80 22.80 -12.22
N LYS A 26 17.45 22.68 -11.05
CA LYS A 26 17.35 21.49 -10.21
C LYS A 26 15.90 21.42 -9.72
N PRO A 27 15.23 20.25 -9.84
CA PRO A 27 13.88 20.10 -9.30
C PRO A 27 13.89 20.43 -7.80
N GLY A 28 12.98 21.30 -7.36
CA GLY A 28 12.82 21.63 -5.95
C GLY A 28 12.56 20.40 -5.09
N THR A 29 12.87 20.47 -3.80
CA THR A 29 12.76 19.37 -2.83
C THR A 29 11.40 18.65 -2.88
N TRP A 30 10.31 19.42 -3.04
CA TRP A 30 8.94 18.91 -3.18
C TRP A 30 8.81 17.97 -4.38
N HIS A 31 9.27 18.40 -5.55
CA HIS A 31 9.23 17.60 -6.77
C HIS A 31 10.05 16.32 -6.63
N LEU A 32 11.26 16.39 -6.04
CA LEU A 32 12.10 15.21 -5.82
C LEU A 32 11.38 14.16 -4.96
N VAL A 33 10.77 14.59 -3.84
CA VAL A 33 10.05 13.69 -2.94
C VAL A 33 8.83 13.07 -3.64
N ASN A 34 8.07 13.89 -4.38
CA ASN A 34 6.91 13.41 -5.14
C ASN A 34 7.31 12.35 -6.17
N SER A 35 8.32 12.63 -6.99
CA SER A 35 8.81 11.68 -8.01
C SER A 35 9.36 10.40 -7.40
N LEU A 36 10.04 10.47 -6.24
CA LEU A 36 10.51 9.28 -5.54
C LEU A 36 9.33 8.42 -5.05
N LEU A 37 8.35 9.02 -4.40
CA LEU A 37 7.16 8.31 -3.92
C LEU A 37 6.40 7.68 -5.09
N GLU A 38 6.15 8.44 -6.14
CA GLU A 38 5.48 7.98 -7.36
C GLU A 38 6.21 6.80 -7.98
N LYS A 39 7.51 6.94 -8.25
CA LYS A 39 8.30 5.89 -8.87
C LYS A 39 8.27 4.61 -8.06
N TYR A 40 8.56 4.67 -6.76
CA TYR A 40 8.61 3.47 -5.91
C TYR A 40 7.24 2.80 -5.78
N ILE A 41 6.17 3.58 -5.63
CA ILE A 41 4.82 3.03 -5.49
C ILE A 41 4.36 2.39 -6.80
N LEU A 42 4.51 3.09 -7.93
CA LEU A 42 4.11 2.55 -9.24
C LEU A 42 4.96 1.36 -9.66
N GLU A 43 6.26 1.36 -9.37
CA GLU A 43 7.14 0.21 -9.59
C GLU A 43 6.65 -1.01 -8.79
N LYS A 44 6.24 -0.82 -7.54
CA LYS A 44 5.69 -1.90 -6.70
C LYS A 44 4.34 -2.41 -7.22
N ILE A 45 3.46 -1.52 -7.69
CA ILE A 45 2.20 -1.94 -8.33
C ILE A 45 2.48 -2.77 -9.59
N ARG A 46 3.46 -2.37 -10.41
CA ARG A 46 3.82 -3.07 -11.65
C ARG A 46 4.53 -4.40 -11.41
N SER A 47 5.34 -4.51 -10.35
CA SER A 47 6.05 -5.74 -10.00
C SER A 47 5.14 -6.78 -9.34
N MET A 48 4.03 -6.35 -8.73
CA MET A 48 3.06 -7.27 -8.14
C MET A 48 2.30 -8.05 -9.21
N GLN A 49 2.65 -9.32 -9.32
CA GLN A 49 1.84 -10.38 -9.94
C GLN A 49 0.49 -10.52 -9.20
N PRO A 50 -0.48 -11.32 -9.71
CA PRO A 50 -1.73 -11.58 -8.99
C PRO A 50 -1.44 -11.95 -7.53
N LEU A 51 -2.03 -11.19 -6.61
CA LEU A 51 -1.77 -11.24 -5.15
C LEU A 51 -1.92 -12.63 -4.52
N VAL A 52 -2.61 -13.52 -5.22
CA VAL A 52 -2.98 -14.85 -4.77
C VAL A 52 -1.85 -15.87 -5.00
N SER A 53 -0.71 -15.45 -5.56
CA SER A 53 0.49 -16.29 -5.64
C SER A 53 1.29 -16.25 -4.32
N SER A 54 1.32 -17.40 -3.62
CA SER A 54 2.12 -17.67 -2.42
C SER A 54 3.63 -17.65 -2.70
N PRO A 55 4.52 -17.41 -1.71
CA PRO A 55 4.50 -16.41 -0.64
C PRO A 55 5.52 -15.29 -0.95
N GLY A 56 5.18 -14.03 -0.65
CA GLY A 56 6.10 -12.90 -0.84
C GLY A 56 5.62 -11.85 -1.84
N SER A 57 4.32 -11.54 -1.84
CA SER A 57 3.86 -10.37 -2.59
C SER A 57 4.53 -9.11 -2.03
N ASP A 58 4.87 -8.18 -2.91
CA ASP A 58 5.38 -6.84 -2.54
C ASP A 58 4.32 -5.99 -1.78
N LEU A 59 3.14 -6.56 -1.45
CA LEU A 59 2.04 -5.89 -0.78
C LEU A 59 2.45 -5.25 0.55
N PRO A 60 3.17 -5.92 1.48
CA PRO A 60 3.59 -5.29 2.72
C PRO A 60 4.46 -4.05 2.48
N VAL A 61 5.29 -4.07 1.42
CA VAL A 61 6.12 -2.94 1.02
C VAL A 61 5.26 -1.79 0.52
N LEU A 62 4.26 -2.06 -0.33
CA LEU A 62 3.32 -1.03 -0.79
C LEU A 62 2.50 -0.44 0.37
N VAL A 63 2.01 -1.29 1.27
CA VAL A 63 1.32 -0.85 2.48
C VAL A 63 2.22 0.08 3.27
N GLN A 64 3.47 -0.31 3.53
CA GLN A 64 4.43 0.52 4.23
C GLN A 64 4.68 1.85 3.53
N LEU A 65 4.86 1.87 2.20
CA LEU A 65 5.07 3.10 1.42
C LEU A 65 3.92 4.10 1.59
N VAL A 66 2.68 3.60 1.62
CA VAL A 66 1.46 4.41 1.75
C VAL A 66 1.19 4.83 3.20
N THR A 67 1.47 3.96 4.17
CA THR A 67 1.19 4.21 5.59
C THR A 67 2.28 5.04 6.28
N GLU A 68 3.53 4.96 5.80
CA GLU A 68 4.67 5.68 6.39
C GLU A 68 5.15 6.85 5.50
N PRO A 69 5.98 6.69 4.43
CA PRO A 69 6.51 7.82 3.67
C PRO A 69 5.45 8.80 3.17
N LEU A 70 4.36 8.28 2.59
CA LEU A 70 3.28 9.13 2.07
C LEU A 70 2.52 9.85 3.19
N ALA A 71 2.35 9.20 4.36
CA ALA A 71 1.74 9.85 5.52
C ALA A 71 2.60 11.00 6.05
N TRP A 72 3.91 10.80 6.14
CA TRP A 72 4.85 11.85 6.57
C TRP A 72 4.86 13.02 5.62
N HIS A 73 4.92 12.78 4.31
CA HIS A 73 4.85 13.86 3.33
C HIS A 73 3.50 14.61 3.41
N GLY A 74 2.39 13.88 3.61
CA GLY A 74 1.08 14.48 3.85
C GLY A 74 1.03 15.35 5.11
N LEU A 75 1.69 14.96 6.21
CA LEU A 75 1.80 15.78 7.43
C LEU A 75 2.60 17.07 7.20
N VAL A 76 3.68 17.01 6.40
CA VAL A 76 4.45 18.20 6.01
C VAL A 76 3.57 19.16 5.21
N ILE A 77 2.84 18.66 4.20
CA ILE A 77 1.85 19.45 3.43
C ILE A 77 0.84 20.11 4.37
N GLN A 78 0.23 19.33 5.28
CA GLN A 78 -0.75 19.86 6.24
C GLN A 78 -0.18 20.97 7.11
N SER A 79 1.06 20.80 7.58
CA SER A 79 1.75 21.81 8.38
C SER A 79 1.94 23.10 7.57
N CYS A 80 2.40 23.01 6.32
CA CYS A 80 2.57 24.15 5.44
C CYS A 80 1.23 24.86 5.17
N VAL A 81 0.18 24.13 4.81
CA VAL A 81 -1.16 24.70 4.55
C VAL A 81 -1.74 25.38 5.80
N ARG A 82 -1.54 24.82 6.99
CA ARG A 82 -2.00 25.46 8.24
C ARG A 82 -1.25 26.73 8.57
N SER A 83 0.05 26.79 8.25
CA SER A 83 0.87 27.99 8.48
C SER A 83 0.48 29.16 7.60
N THR A 84 -0.10 28.89 6.42
CA THR A 84 -0.55 29.91 5.47
C THR A 84 -1.95 30.47 5.77
N VAL A 85 -2.76 29.79 6.59
CA VAL A 85 -4.09 30.27 7.01
C VAL A 85 -3.94 31.32 8.12
N PRO A 86 -4.45 32.56 7.98
CA PRO A 86 -4.35 33.58 9.01
C PRO A 86 -4.99 33.11 10.32
N SER A 87 -4.18 32.90 11.37
CA SER A 87 -4.67 32.58 12.70
C SER A 87 -5.40 33.79 13.28
N GLY A 88 -6.73 33.70 13.35
CA GLY A 88 -7.58 34.76 13.88
C GLY A 88 -7.30 35.05 15.36
N LYS A 89 -6.42 36.03 15.61
CA LYS A 89 -6.40 37.02 16.71
C LYS A 89 -4.97 37.56 16.90
N LYS A 90 -4.52 38.49 16.06
CA LYS A 90 -3.51 39.49 16.45
C LYS A 90 -3.53 40.71 15.51
N LYS A 91 -3.93 41.84 16.08
CA LYS A 91 -3.86 43.19 15.51
C LYS A 91 -2.40 43.66 15.53
N LYS A 92 -1.72 43.76 14.38
CA LYS A 92 -0.65 44.76 14.10
C LYS A 92 -0.16 44.72 12.64
N LYS A 93 -0.59 45.76 11.90
CA LYS A 93 0.09 46.56 10.87
C LYS A 93 1.38 45.96 10.24
N GLY A 94 1.30 45.60 8.95
CA GLY A 94 2.46 45.55 8.05
C GLY A 94 2.47 44.36 7.07
N GLY A 95 2.16 44.62 5.80
CA GLY A 95 2.54 43.80 4.63
C GLY A 95 1.89 42.42 4.50
N SER A 96 0.62 42.36 4.09
CA SER A 96 -0.02 41.11 3.67
C SER A 96 0.47 40.73 2.27
N ALA A 97 1.53 39.92 2.18
CA ALA A 97 1.64 39.02 1.04
C ALA A 97 0.62 37.90 1.30
N ASP A 98 -0.40 37.81 0.45
CA ASP A 98 -1.35 36.70 0.46
C ASP A 98 -0.57 35.38 0.51
N CYS A 99 -0.55 34.73 1.66
CA CYS A 99 0.05 33.41 1.82
C CYS A 99 -0.91 32.38 1.21
N GLN A 100 -1.00 32.35 -0.11
CA GLN A 100 -1.50 31.20 -0.83
C GLN A 100 -0.49 30.05 -0.62
N PRO A 101 -0.94 28.79 -0.43
CA PRO A 101 -0.02 27.66 -0.48
C PRO A 101 0.74 27.73 -1.81
N SER A 102 2.07 27.61 -1.76
CA SER A 102 2.90 27.70 -2.97
C SER A 102 2.41 26.70 -4.02
N ASN A 103 2.58 27.04 -5.30
CA ASN A 103 2.22 26.13 -6.41
C ASN A 103 2.82 24.73 -6.20
N GLU A 104 4.01 24.65 -5.59
CA GLU A 104 4.67 23.39 -5.22
C GLU A 104 3.87 22.53 -4.23
N ILE A 105 3.20 23.15 -3.25
CA ILE A 105 2.33 22.43 -2.29
C ILE A 105 1.08 21.92 -3.01
N GLN A 106 0.49 22.72 -3.90
CA GLN A 106 -0.68 22.30 -4.69
C GLN A 106 -0.34 21.16 -5.64
N ASP A 107 0.82 21.24 -6.30
CA ASP A 107 1.33 20.19 -7.18
C ASP A 107 1.65 18.91 -6.39
N SER A 108 2.18 19.04 -5.18
CA SER A 108 2.41 17.91 -4.27
C SER A 108 1.11 17.25 -3.83
N ILE A 109 0.08 18.04 -3.45
CA ILE A 109 -1.27 17.51 -3.15
C ILE A 109 -1.83 16.76 -4.36
N ARG A 110 -1.69 17.30 -5.57
CA ARG A 110 -2.18 16.67 -6.80
C ARG A 110 -1.44 15.37 -7.10
N SER A 111 -0.11 15.38 -6.98
CA SER A 111 0.75 14.20 -7.17
C SER A 111 0.38 13.09 -6.18
N LEU A 112 0.28 13.40 -4.88
CA LEU A 112 -0.09 12.40 -3.87
C LEU A 112 -1.50 11.83 -4.10
N CYS A 113 -2.46 12.67 -4.49
CA CYS A 113 -3.79 12.19 -4.88
C CYS A 113 -3.71 11.22 -6.06
N GLY A 114 -2.98 11.57 -7.11
CA GLY A 114 -2.82 10.73 -8.29
C GLY A 114 -2.19 9.37 -7.97
N ILE A 115 -1.11 9.36 -7.20
CA ILE A 115 -0.46 8.11 -6.75
C ILE A 115 -1.45 7.23 -5.97
N LEU A 116 -2.23 7.83 -5.05
CA LEU A 116 -3.23 7.09 -4.29
C LEU A 116 -4.37 6.60 -5.18
N GLU A 117 -4.80 7.37 -6.17
CA GLU A 117 -5.83 6.96 -7.13
C GLU A 117 -5.38 5.73 -7.91
N ASP A 118 -4.14 5.68 -8.39
CA ASP A 118 -3.56 4.51 -9.04
C ASP A 118 -3.53 3.29 -8.10
N VAL A 119 -3.14 3.48 -6.84
CA VAL A 119 -3.20 2.41 -5.81
C VAL A 119 -4.65 1.93 -5.63
N THR A 120 -5.62 2.83 -5.51
CA THR A 120 -7.02 2.45 -5.31
C THR A 120 -7.61 1.72 -6.51
N LYS A 121 -7.22 2.12 -7.72
CA LYS A 121 -7.61 1.45 -8.95
C LYS A 121 -7.10 0.02 -8.96
N TRP A 122 -5.80 -0.15 -8.75
CA TRP A 122 -5.18 -1.49 -8.69
C TRP A 122 -5.81 -2.35 -7.59
N LEU A 123 -6.01 -1.82 -6.37
CA LEU A 123 -6.66 -2.57 -5.29
C LEU A 123 -8.08 -3.02 -5.67
N SER A 124 -8.85 -2.16 -6.32
CA SER A 124 -10.21 -2.49 -6.76
C SER A 124 -10.20 -3.61 -7.81
N GLU A 125 -9.24 -3.58 -8.74
CA GLU A 125 -9.05 -4.65 -9.73
C GLU A 125 -8.72 -5.99 -9.04
N GLN A 126 -7.91 -5.99 -7.98
CA GLN A 126 -7.56 -7.22 -7.25
C GLN A 126 -8.71 -7.75 -6.39
N ILE A 127 -9.48 -6.87 -5.74
CA ILE A 127 -10.62 -7.25 -4.89
C ILE A 127 -11.77 -7.83 -5.73
N ASN A 128 -11.98 -7.31 -6.93
CA ASN A 128 -13.08 -7.73 -7.80
C ASN A 128 -12.79 -9.04 -8.57
N LYS A 129 -11.60 -9.65 -8.38
CA LYS A 129 -11.29 -10.93 -9.02
C LYS A 129 -12.19 -12.05 -8.49
N PRO A 130 -12.68 -12.94 -9.37
CA PRO A 130 -13.47 -14.09 -8.95
C PRO A 130 -12.69 -14.96 -7.96
N VAL A 131 -13.36 -15.39 -6.88
CA VAL A 131 -12.76 -16.31 -5.90
C VAL A 131 -12.35 -17.62 -6.56
N GLU A 132 -13.11 -18.09 -7.55
CA GLU A 132 -12.87 -19.37 -8.22
C GLU A 132 -11.59 -19.36 -9.09
N GLU A 133 -11.34 -18.26 -9.80
CA GLU A 133 -10.10 -18.08 -10.58
C GLU A 133 -8.87 -18.11 -9.64
N ASN A 134 -8.96 -17.41 -8.52
CA ASN A 134 -7.94 -17.39 -7.49
C ASN A 134 -7.76 -18.75 -6.79
N LEU A 135 -8.85 -19.51 -6.65
CA LEU A 135 -8.84 -20.84 -6.07
C LEU A 135 -8.08 -21.82 -6.96
N GLU A 136 -8.33 -21.79 -8.26
CA GLU A 136 -7.61 -22.63 -9.23
C GLU A 136 -6.10 -22.34 -9.22
N ILE A 137 -5.71 -21.06 -9.13
CA ILE A 137 -4.30 -20.66 -9.03
C ILE A 137 -3.65 -21.21 -7.75
N ILE A 138 -4.32 -21.11 -6.59
CA ILE A 138 -3.77 -21.66 -5.34
C ILE A 138 -3.69 -23.18 -5.42
N LEU A 139 -4.77 -23.85 -5.81
CA LEU A 139 -4.81 -25.32 -5.80
C LEU A 139 -3.80 -25.91 -6.78
N SER A 140 -3.66 -25.35 -7.98
CA SER A 140 -2.63 -25.77 -8.94
C SER A 140 -1.22 -25.57 -8.39
N SER A 141 -0.96 -24.48 -7.66
CA SER A 141 0.34 -24.25 -6.99
C SER A 141 0.63 -25.26 -5.86
N LEU A 142 -0.42 -25.78 -5.21
CA LEU A 142 -0.30 -26.80 -4.16
C LEU A 142 -0.19 -28.22 -4.72
N GLN A 143 -0.73 -28.47 -5.92
CA GLN A 143 -0.79 -29.77 -6.58
C GLN A 143 0.36 -30.03 -7.56
N GLY A 144 1.18 -29.02 -7.89
CA GLY A 144 2.27 -29.16 -8.85
C GLY A 144 3.22 -30.33 -8.54
N GLU A 145 3.22 -31.33 -9.42
CA GLU A 145 3.98 -32.60 -9.31
C GLU A 145 5.51 -32.44 -9.22
N LYS A 146 6.06 -31.23 -9.38
CA LYS A 146 7.47 -31.08 -9.73
C LYS A 146 8.47 -31.16 -8.58
N GLN A 147 8.11 -30.97 -7.32
CA GLN A 147 9.07 -31.17 -6.22
C GLN A 147 8.35 -31.65 -4.97
N GLY A 148 8.70 -32.85 -4.50
CA GLY A 148 8.26 -33.40 -3.21
C GLY A 148 8.81 -32.64 -1.99
N GLU A 149 9.12 -31.36 -2.14
CA GLU A 149 9.61 -30.43 -1.14
C GLU A 149 8.85 -29.10 -1.30
N GLY A 150 8.10 -28.71 -0.27
CA GLY A 150 7.33 -27.46 -0.27
C GLY A 150 6.02 -27.54 0.51
N PRO A 151 5.31 -26.41 0.67
CA PRO A 151 4.06 -26.35 1.44
C PRO A 151 2.95 -27.27 0.89
N GLY A 152 2.91 -27.51 -0.43
CA GLY A 152 1.94 -28.41 -1.07
C GLY A 152 2.01 -29.86 -0.57
N LYS A 153 3.20 -30.32 -0.15
CA LYS A 153 3.38 -31.65 0.46
C LYS A 153 2.59 -31.81 1.75
N VAL A 154 2.43 -30.74 2.53
CA VAL A 154 1.65 -30.77 3.78
C VAL A 154 0.18 -31.07 3.45
N PHE A 155 -0.36 -30.43 2.41
CA PHE A 155 -1.73 -30.68 1.95
C PHE A 155 -1.89 -32.11 1.44
N GLN A 156 -0.98 -32.60 0.59
CA GLN A 156 -1.02 -33.98 0.10
C GLN A 156 -0.93 -35.02 1.21
N VAL A 157 -0.05 -34.81 2.20
CA VAL A 157 0.08 -35.72 3.35
C VAL A 157 -1.20 -35.70 4.19
N LEU A 158 -1.78 -34.51 4.45
CA LEU A 158 -3.05 -34.39 5.17
C LEU A 158 -4.19 -35.10 4.42
N GLU A 159 -4.37 -34.84 3.13
CA GLU A 159 -5.41 -35.47 2.29
C GLU A 159 -5.27 -36.99 2.25
N THR A 160 -4.04 -37.49 2.06
CA THR A 160 -3.75 -38.93 2.04
C THR A 160 -4.03 -39.56 3.40
N LYS A 161 -3.59 -38.91 4.48
CA LYS A 161 -3.80 -39.42 5.85
C LYS A 161 -5.28 -39.46 6.19
N ILE A 162 -6.03 -38.39 5.92
CA ILE A 162 -7.49 -38.32 6.13
C ILE A 162 -8.19 -39.46 5.39
N SER A 163 -7.82 -39.72 4.13
CA SER A 163 -8.44 -40.77 3.30
C SER A 163 -8.15 -42.19 3.81
N SER A 164 -7.00 -42.40 4.45
CA SER A 164 -6.56 -43.71 4.97
C SER A 164 -6.85 -43.94 6.46
N MET A 165 -7.46 -42.97 7.15
CA MET A 165 -7.54 -42.97 8.62
C MET A 165 -8.72 -43.79 9.13
N ASN A 166 -8.43 -44.76 10.01
CA ASN A 166 -9.44 -45.40 10.83
C ASN A 166 -9.63 -44.58 12.12
N GLY A 167 -10.88 -44.36 12.54
CA GLY A 167 -11.21 -43.50 13.70
C GLY A 167 -10.55 -43.90 15.03
N LEU A 168 -10.01 -45.12 15.11
CA LEU A 168 -9.31 -45.67 16.27
C LEU A 168 -7.93 -45.02 16.53
N ASP A 169 -7.26 -44.45 15.51
CA ASP A 169 -5.85 -44.02 15.62
C ASP A 169 -5.66 -42.64 16.27
N VAL A 170 -6.68 -41.77 16.24
CA VAL A 170 -6.58 -40.36 16.66
C VAL A 170 -7.71 -39.92 17.60
N GLY A 171 -8.65 -40.82 17.90
CA GLY A 171 -9.84 -40.54 18.69
C GLY A 171 -10.90 -39.76 17.92
N ASP A 172 -12.17 -39.97 18.30
CA ASP A 172 -13.35 -39.53 17.53
C ASP A 172 -13.38 -38.02 17.24
N ARG A 173 -12.95 -37.19 18.20
CA ARG A 173 -12.95 -35.72 18.04
C ARG A 173 -11.98 -35.25 16.95
N ILE A 174 -10.80 -35.84 16.87
CA ILE A 174 -9.78 -35.46 15.89
C ILE A 174 -10.15 -36.04 14.52
N ALA A 175 -10.63 -37.28 14.49
CA ALA A 175 -11.15 -37.90 13.27
C ALA A 175 -12.26 -37.06 12.64
N GLN A 176 -13.23 -36.61 13.44
CA GLN A 176 -14.32 -35.76 12.96
C GLN A 176 -13.83 -34.40 12.44
N ALA A 177 -12.91 -33.73 13.15
CA ALA A 177 -12.36 -32.45 12.70
C ALA A 177 -11.59 -32.57 11.38
N LEU A 178 -10.87 -33.67 11.19
CA LEU A 178 -10.11 -33.97 9.99
C LEU A 178 -11.00 -34.38 8.80
N GLN A 179 -12.12 -35.05 9.04
CA GLN A 179 -13.14 -35.31 8.00
C GLN A 179 -13.80 -34.02 7.46
N CYS A 180 -13.90 -32.98 8.29
CA CYS A 180 -14.41 -31.67 7.86
C CYS A 180 -13.36 -30.79 7.19
N TRP A 181 -12.10 -31.25 7.09
CA TRP A 181 -11.02 -30.49 6.48
C TRP A 181 -10.93 -30.75 4.97
N ASN A 182 -10.71 -29.69 4.20
CA ASN A 182 -10.59 -29.73 2.75
C ASN A 182 -9.67 -28.60 2.28
N SER A 183 -8.72 -28.91 1.40
CA SER A 183 -7.74 -27.95 0.87
C SER A 183 -8.41 -26.79 0.13
N ALA A 184 -9.49 -27.05 -0.61
CA ALA A 184 -10.26 -26.02 -1.31
C ALA A 184 -10.93 -25.04 -0.33
N ASP A 185 -11.44 -25.53 0.81
CA ASP A 185 -12.03 -24.66 1.83
C ASP A 185 -11.00 -23.81 2.56
N VAL A 186 -9.80 -24.36 2.80
CA VAL A 186 -8.67 -23.59 3.34
C VAL A 186 -8.25 -22.51 2.36
N ALA A 187 -8.08 -22.84 1.08
CA ALA A 187 -7.72 -21.89 0.04
C ALA A 187 -8.77 -20.78 -0.11
N ARG A 188 -10.06 -21.12 -0.12
CA ARG A 188 -11.16 -20.13 -0.09
C ARG A 188 -11.05 -19.18 1.10
N LYS A 189 -10.83 -19.71 2.31
CA LYS A 189 -10.64 -18.88 3.52
C LYS A 189 -9.45 -17.95 3.40
N VAL A 190 -8.34 -18.40 2.81
CA VAL A 190 -7.15 -17.57 2.55
C VAL A 190 -7.50 -16.44 1.58
N ILE A 191 -8.15 -16.75 0.45
CA ILE A 191 -8.56 -15.75 -0.55
C ILE A 191 -9.50 -14.72 0.07
N THR A 192 -10.51 -15.16 0.83
CA THR A 192 -11.42 -14.26 1.54
C THR A 192 -10.67 -13.39 2.55
N GLY A 193 -9.75 -13.97 3.32
CA GLY A 193 -8.89 -13.24 4.26
C GLY A 193 -8.08 -12.15 3.58
N GLN A 194 -7.42 -12.48 2.46
CA GLN A 194 -6.68 -11.51 1.64
C GLN A 194 -7.59 -10.39 1.11
N GLY A 195 -8.77 -10.75 0.59
CA GLY A 195 -9.76 -9.77 0.11
C GLY A 195 -10.20 -8.79 1.21
N MET A 196 -10.38 -9.25 2.45
CA MET A 196 -10.69 -8.37 3.58
C MET A 196 -9.55 -7.39 3.88
N VAL A 197 -8.29 -7.86 3.90
CA VAL A 197 -7.12 -7.01 4.13
C VAL A 197 -6.97 -5.95 3.02
N LEU A 198 -7.13 -6.35 1.76
CA LEU A 198 -7.09 -5.43 0.62
C LEU A 198 -8.23 -4.39 0.68
N THR A 199 -9.42 -4.80 1.10
CA THR A 199 -10.57 -3.90 1.31
C THR A 199 -10.27 -2.85 2.36
N GLU A 200 -9.66 -3.24 3.47
CA GLU A 200 -9.27 -2.30 4.53
C GLU A 200 -8.16 -1.35 4.07
N PHE A 201 -7.19 -1.86 3.31
CA PHE A 201 -6.16 -1.02 2.71
C PHE A 201 -6.71 -0.01 1.69
N LEU A 202 -7.69 -0.43 0.87
CA LEU A 202 -8.42 0.45 -0.04
C LEU A 202 -9.15 1.57 0.73
N ARG A 203 -9.76 1.24 1.88
CA ARG A 203 -10.40 2.22 2.77
C ARG A 203 -9.40 3.26 3.27
N ILE A 204 -8.20 2.83 3.70
CA ILE A 204 -7.13 3.73 4.13
C ILE A 204 -6.70 4.67 2.99
N CYS A 205 -6.49 4.15 1.78
CA CYS A 205 -6.10 4.95 0.62
C CYS A 205 -7.16 6.00 0.28
N LYS A 206 -8.45 5.60 0.21
CA LYS A 206 -9.57 6.52 -0.02
C LYS A 206 -9.68 7.59 1.07
N SER A 207 -9.44 7.24 2.33
CA SER A 207 -9.42 8.21 3.44
C SER A 207 -8.28 9.23 3.29
N LYS A 208 -7.09 8.80 2.85
CA LYS A 208 -5.96 9.70 2.59
C LYS A 208 -6.23 10.63 1.41
N ILE A 209 -6.85 10.15 0.33
CA ILE A 209 -7.28 10.99 -0.80
C ILE A 209 -8.21 12.11 -0.31
N LYS A 210 -9.27 11.74 0.44
CA LYS A 210 -10.22 12.73 1.00
C LYS A 210 -9.51 13.77 1.87
N LEU A 211 -8.58 13.33 2.71
CA LEU A 211 -7.79 14.21 3.56
C LEU A 211 -6.95 15.20 2.74
N MET A 212 -6.27 14.73 1.68
CA MET A 212 -5.46 15.58 0.81
C MET A 212 -6.32 16.55 -0.02
N GLN A 213 -7.47 16.09 -0.52
CA GLN A 213 -8.42 16.93 -1.25
C GLN A 213 -8.99 18.04 -0.38
N ALA A 214 -9.23 17.79 0.92
CA ALA A 214 -9.67 18.81 1.86
C ALA A 214 -8.61 19.90 2.14
N LEU A 215 -7.34 19.66 1.79
CA LEU A 215 -6.27 20.65 1.88
C LEU A 215 -6.14 21.53 0.64
N LYS A 216 -6.85 21.21 -0.45
CA LYS A 216 -6.93 22.11 -1.60
C LYS A 216 -7.69 23.36 -1.14
N PRO A 217 -7.12 24.57 -1.26
CA PRO A 217 -7.84 25.80 -0.97
C PRO A 217 -9.06 25.85 -1.88
N HIS A 218 -10.21 26.18 -1.29
CA HIS A 218 -11.41 26.49 -2.07
C HIS A 218 -11.10 27.78 -2.80
N VAL A 219 -11.06 27.71 -4.14
CA VAL A 219 -11.03 28.88 -5.02
C VAL A 219 -12.32 29.67 -4.82
#